data_AF-A0A396I0R3-F1
#
_entry.id   AF-A0A396I0R3-F1
#
_cell.length_a   1.000
_cell.length_b   1.000
_cell.length_c   1.000
_cell.angle_alpha   90.00
_cell.angle_beta   90.00
_cell.angle_gamma   90.00
#
_symmetry.space_group_name_H-M   'P 1'
#
loop_
_entity.id
_entity.type
_entity.pdbx_description
1 polymer ?
#
loop_
_entity_poly.entity_id
_entity_poly.type
_entity_poly.pdbx_seq_one_letter_code
_entity_poly.pdbx_strand_id
1 'polypeptide(L)' 'MYEADFGWGKPIWITTTGCSSKNIIFLMDTIDGDGIEALVNMKDNYMAKFEHDFELFEYTSLDPNNVRDDDCVNCS' A
#
# COMPACT_ATOMS: atom_id res chain seq x y z
N MET A 1 7.75 -12.04 2.34
CA MET A 1 6.47 -12.73 2.01
C MET A 1 6.45 -13.26 0.57
N TYR A 2 7.14 -12.63 -0.39
CA TYR A 2 7.21 -13.04 -1.79
C TYR A 2 7.85 -14.41 -2.06
N GLU A 3 8.50 -15.02 -1.07
CA GLU A 3 9.10 -16.36 -1.18
C GLU A 3 8.13 -17.52 -0.94
N ALA A 4 6.89 -17.25 -0.51
CA ALA A 4 5.91 -18.30 -0.27
C ALA A 4 5.51 -19.00 -1.58
N ASP A 5 5.67 -20.32 -1.66
CA ASP A 5 5.23 -21.12 -2.81
C ASP A 5 4.50 -22.37 -2.31
N PHE A 6 3.22 -22.48 -2.70
CA PHE A 6 2.35 -23.58 -2.33
C PHE A 6 2.21 -24.64 -3.44
N GLY A 7 3.04 -24.56 -4.48
CA GLY A 7 3.04 -25.46 -5.64
C GLY A 7 2.42 -24.85 -6.92
N TRP A 8 1.99 -23.59 -6.87
CA TRP A 8 1.43 -22.86 -8.02
C TRP A 8 2.26 -21.62 -8.40
N GLY A 9 3.46 -21.50 -7.84
CA GLY A 9 4.35 -20.35 -8.04
C GLY A 9 4.23 -19.31 -6.92
N LYS A 10 5.14 -18.34 -6.98
CA LYS A 10 5.28 -17.25 -6.01
C LYS A 10 4.25 -16.13 -6.24
N PRO A 11 3.87 -15.36 -5.21
CA PRO A 11 3.03 -14.18 -5.34
C PRO A 11 3.62 -13.15 -6.30
N ILE A 12 2.76 -12.55 -7.13
CA ILE A 12 3.12 -11.40 -7.98
C ILE A 12 2.96 -10.08 -7.20
N TRP A 13 2.10 -10.05 -6.19
CA TRP A 13 1.84 -8.89 -5.34
C TRP A 13 1.31 -9.36 -3.99
N ILE A 14 1.57 -8.59 -2.94
CA ILE A 14 1.08 -8.86 -1.59
C ILE A 14 0.55 -7.55 -1.01
N THR A 15 -0.60 -7.61 -0.34
CA THR A 15 -1.17 -6.45 0.35
C THR A 15 -1.72 -6.86 1.71
N THR A 16 -2.12 -5.87 2.49
CA THR A 16 -2.98 -6.02 3.66
C THR A 16 -4.39 -5.57 3.34
N THR A 17 -5.41 -6.17 3.95
CA THR A 17 -6.78 -5.66 3.90
C THR A 17 -6.88 -4.31 4.63
N GLY A 18 -7.87 -3.49 4.26
CA GLY A 18 -8.15 -2.22 4.93
C GLY A 18 -8.16 -2.36 6.47
N CYS A 19 -7.32 -1.59 7.15
CA CYS A 19 -7.24 -1.61 8.61
C CYS A 19 -8.30 -0.67 9.20
N SER A 20 -9.07 -1.14 10.18
CA SER A 20 -10.01 -0.29 10.93
C SER A 20 -9.29 0.79 11.74
N SER A 21 -8.01 0.57 12.06
CA SER A 21 -7.15 1.55 12.71
C SER A 21 -6.56 2.49 11.66
N LYS A 22 -6.89 3.78 11.78
CA LYS A 22 -6.36 4.85 10.94
C LYS A 22 -5.01 5.38 11.46
N ASN A 23 -4.23 5.94 10.55
CA ASN A 23 -2.88 6.50 10.76
C ASN A 23 -1.84 5.42 11.05
N ILE A 24 -1.86 4.35 10.26
CA ILE A 24 -0.89 3.26 10.28
C ILE A 24 -0.21 3.18 8.91
N ILE A 25 1.08 2.86 8.93
CA ILE A 25 1.88 2.57 7.74
C ILE A 25 2.43 1.16 7.89
N PHE A 26 2.21 0.32 6.89
CA PHE A 26 2.88 -0.98 6.76
C PHE A 26 4.03 -0.83 5.78
N LEU A 27 5.23 -1.25 6.21
CA LEU A 27 6.42 -1.31 5.36
C LEU A 27 6.64 -2.76 4.95
N MET A 28 6.75 -3.00 3.65
CA MET A 28 6.90 -4.33 3.06
C MET A 28 8.04 -4.32 2.06
N ASP A 29 8.77 -5.43 1.94
CA ASP A 29 9.77 -5.58 0.88
C ASP A 29 9.08 -5.57 -0.49
N THR A 30 9.73 -5.03 -1.52
CA THR A 30 9.29 -5.18 -2.92
C THR A 30 9.42 -6.64 -3.39
N ILE A 31 8.80 -6.96 -4.53
CA ILE A 31 8.86 -8.32 -5.10
C ILE A 31 10.29 -8.80 -5.42
N ASP A 32 11.17 -7.88 -5.81
CA ASP A 32 12.59 -8.16 -6.07
C ASP A 32 13.46 -8.11 -4.81
N GLY A 33 12.92 -7.59 -3.69
CA GLY A 33 13.62 -7.44 -2.41
C GLY A 33 14.62 -6.27 -2.38
N ASP A 34 14.73 -5.48 -3.44
CA ASP A 34 15.69 -4.38 -3.55
C ASP A 34 15.13 -3.03 -3.04
N GLY A 35 13.86 -2.99 -2.66
CA GLY A 35 13.16 -1.80 -2.19
C GLY A 35 12.10 -2.06 -1.12
N ILE A 36 11.41 -0.99 -0.74
CA ILE A 36 10.34 -1.01 0.26
C ILE A 36 9.07 -0.39 -0.33
N GLU A 37 7.95 -1.10 -0.22
CA GLU A 37 6.60 -0.58 -0.47
C GLU A 37 5.99 -0.10 0.85
N ALA A 38 5.44 1.11 0.85
CA ALA A 38 4.72 1.67 2.01
C ALA A 38 3.21 1.69 1.74
N LEU A 39 2.47 0.84 2.44
CA LEU A 39 1.00 0.84 2.43
C LEU A 39 0.50 1.77 3.54
N VAL A 40 -0.06 2.91 3.13
CA VAL A 40 -0.48 3.98 4.05
C VAL A 40 -1.99 3.95 4.25
N ASN A 41 -2.44 3.85 5.50
CA ASN A 41 -3.85 3.99 5.87
C ASN A 41 -3.99 5.14 6.86
N MET A 42 -4.50 6.28 6.39
CA MET A 42 -4.69 7.50 7.18
C MET A 42 -6.15 7.94 7.17
N LYS A 43 -6.50 8.87 8.05
CA LYS A 43 -7.76 9.59 7.93
C LYS A 43 -7.68 10.55 6.74
N ASP A 44 -8.80 10.76 6.06
CA ASP A 44 -8.88 11.55 4.82
C ASP A 44 -8.31 12.97 4.99
N ASN A 45 -8.56 13.59 6.15
CA ASN A 45 -8.05 14.93 6.47
C ASN A 45 -6.52 15.02 6.56
N TYR A 46 -5.84 13.90 6.79
CA TYR A 46 -4.38 13.80 6.77
C TYR A 46 -3.87 13.27 5.43
N MET A 47 -4.60 12.35 4.79
CA MET A 47 -4.22 11.79 3.49
C MET A 47 -4.10 12.87 2.42
N ALA A 48 -5.04 13.82 2.36
CA ALA A 48 -4.98 14.92 1.40
C ALA A 48 -3.70 15.76 1.53
N LYS A 49 -3.18 15.94 2.75
CA LYS A 49 -1.90 16.65 2.97
C LYS A 49 -0.71 15.77 2.59
N PHE A 50 -0.79 14.49 2.92
CA PHE A 50 0.25 13.50 2.63
C PHE A 50 0.48 13.33 1.12
N GLU A 51 -0.59 13.28 0.31
CA GLU A 51 -0.50 13.17 -1.15
C GLU A 51 0.09 14.42 -1.83
N HIS A 52 0.00 15.58 -1.18
CA HIS A 52 0.50 16.85 -1.70
C HIS A 52 1.83 17.27 -1.05
N ASP A 53 2.47 16.37 -0.30
CA ASP A 53 3.78 16.64 0.30
C ASP A 53 4.87 16.57 -0.79
N PHE A 54 5.49 17.72 -1.05
CA PHE A 54 6.51 17.87 -2.09
C PHE A 54 7.77 17.04 -1.83
N GLU A 55 8.13 16.79 -0.56
CA GLU A 55 9.29 15.95 -0.23
C GLU A 55 9.00 14.48 -0.53
N LEU A 56 7.73 14.05 -0.43
CA LEU A 56 7.30 12.69 -0.78
C LEU A 56 7.13 12.52 -2.30
N PHE A 57 6.77 13.59 -3.01
CA PHE A 57 6.54 13.55 -4.45
C PHE A 57 7.77 13.09 -5.23
N GLU A 58 8.98 13.41 -4.76
CA GLU A 58 10.24 12.97 -5.38
C GLU A 58 10.43 11.43 -5.35
N TYR A 59 9.73 10.74 -4.46
CA TYR A 59 9.86 9.30 -4.23
C TYR A 59 8.63 8.49 -4.60
N THR A 60 7.58 9.13 -5.16
CA THR A 60 6.34 8.44 -5.53
C THR A 60 6.18 8.40 -7.05
N SER A 61 5.89 7.22 -7.59
CA SER A 61 5.32 7.12 -8.94
C SER A 61 3.80 7.06 -8.80
N LEU A 62 3.14 8.22 -8.93
CA LEU A 62 1.67 8.24 -9.07
C LEU A 62 1.33 7.60 -10.42
N ASP A 63 1.05 6.29 -10.43
CA ASP A 63 0.32 5.70 -11.54
C ASP A 63 -1.17 5.98 -11.30
N PRO A 64 -1.79 6.91 -12.05
CA PRO A 64 -3.21 7.26 -11.87
C PRO A 64 -4.15 6.07 -12.14
N ASN A 65 -3.65 4.97 -12.74
CA ASN A 65 -4.43 3.75 -12.94
C ASN A 65 -4.36 2.78 -11.75
N ASN A 66 -3.49 3.04 -10.77
CA ASN A 66 -3.28 2.18 -9.61
C ASN A 66 -3.98 2.72 -8.35
N VAL A 67 -4.86 3.72 -8.51
CA VAL A 67 -5.83 4.12 -7.49
C VAL A 67 -6.81 2.98 -7.32
N ARG A 68 -6.53 2.11 -6.34
CA ARG A 68 -7.44 1.03 -5.96
C ARG A 68 -8.55 1.67 -5.14
N ASP A 69 -9.79 1.59 -5.64
CA ASP A 69 -10.99 1.85 -4.86
C ASP A 69 -11.05 0.82 -3.72
N ASP A 70 -10.37 1.11 -2.60
CA ASP A 70 -10.55 0.39 -1.35
C ASP A 70 -11.83 0.90 -0.66
N ASP A 71 -12.96 0.78 -1.37
CA ASP A 71 -14.29 0.86 -0.79
C ASP A 71 -14.61 -0.48 -0.11
N CYS A 72 -13.92 -0.77 0.99
CA CYS A 72 -14.42 -1.74 1.96
C CYS A 72 -15.56 -1.10 2.77
N VAL A 73 -16.70 -0.85 2.13
CA VAL A 73 -17.95 -0.54 2.84
C VAL A 73 -18.51 -1.86 3.36
N ASN A 74 -18.37 -2.06 4.67
CA ASN A 74 -18.88 -3.16 5.51
C ASN A 74 -18.08 -4.47 5.50
N CYS A 75 -17.14 -4.59 6.45
CA CYS A 75 -17.01 -5.83 7.20
C CYS A 75 -17.64 -5.61 8.58
N SER A 76 -18.88 -6.10 8.74
CA SER A 76 -19.49 -6.39 10.05
C SER A 76 -18.89 -7.64 10.67
#